data_AF-A0A090RSN6-F1
#
_entry.id   AF-A0A090RSN6-F1
#
_cell.length_a   1.000
_cell.length_b   1.000
_cell.length_c   1.000
_cell.angle_alpha   90.00
_cell.angle_beta   90.00
_cell.angle_gamma   90.00
#
_symmetry.space_group_name_H-M   'P 1'
#
loop_
_entity.id
_entity.type
_entity.pdbx_description
1 polymer ?
#
loop_
_entity_poly.entity_id
_entity_poly.type
_entity_poly.pdbx_seq_one_letter_code
_entity_poly.pdbx_strand_id
1 'polypeptide(L)'
;MYGEVAPTEKDVHAFVSHQAIGVVAAVVPWNFPLWIGCWKLGPALAAGNSVILKPSEKSSLTAIFLGKLANEAGIPAGVFQVITGFGHEAGEALARHEGVDCIAFTGSTRVAGHLMIASGETNLKRVWAEAGGKNANIVFEDYAD
;
A
#
# COMPACT_ATOMS: atom_id res chain seq x y z
N MET A 1 21.06 5.84 13.75
CA MET A 1 20.97 7.14 13.07
C MET A 1 19.71 7.18 12.19
N TYR A 2 18.52 7.07 12.80
CA TYR A 2 17.22 7.25 12.10
C TYR A 2 16.20 7.68 13.16
N GLY A 3 15.74 8.93 13.09
CA GLY A 3 14.84 9.55 14.08
C GLY A 3 15.51 10.57 15.01
N GLU A 4 16.81 10.81 14.86
CA GLU A 4 17.53 11.81 15.64
C GLU A 4 17.63 13.10 14.83
N VAL A 5 17.19 14.18 15.47
CA VAL A 5 17.47 15.55 15.06
C VAL A 5 18.99 15.68 14.96
N ALA A 6 19.50 16.12 13.79
CA ALA A 6 20.92 16.38 13.63
C ALA A 6 21.37 17.43 14.67
N PRO A 7 22.61 17.36 15.20
CA PRO A 7 23.11 18.37 16.12
C PRO A 7 22.90 19.77 15.55
N THR A 8 22.21 20.62 16.31
CA THR A 8 21.91 21.99 15.94
C THR A 8 22.84 22.96 16.64
N GLU A 9 22.96 24.18 16.09
CA GLU A 9 23.65 25.26 16.78
C GLU A 9 22.95 25.62 18.11
N LYS A 10 23.68 26.30 18.99
CA LYS A 10 23.29 26.57 20.39
C LYS A 10 21.89 27.17 20.55
N ASP A 11 21.44 27.97 19.58
CA ASP A 11 20.18 28.71 19.64
C ASP A 11 19.13 28.18 18.64
N VAL A 12 19.27 26.94 18.19
CA VAL A 12 18.32 26.28 17.27
C VAL A 12 17.72 25.04 17.92
N HIS A 13 16.39 25.00 18.04
CA HIS A 13 15.63 23.82 18.45
C HIS A 13 15.00 23.16 17.23
N ALA A 14 15.36 21.91 16.96
CA ALA A 14 14.77 21.13 15.88
C ALA A 14 14.12 19.85 16.42
N PHE A 15 13.08 19.39 15.73
CA PHE A 15 12.40 18.13 15.96
C PHE A 15 11.98 17.53 14.62
N VAL A 16 11.86 16.20 14.57
CA VAL A 16 11.32 15.47 13.43
C VAL A 16 9.99 14.86 13.85
N SER A 17 8.95 15.05 13.03
CA SER A 17 7.68 14.35 13.23
C SER A 17 7.35 13.48 12.02
N HIS A 18 6.77 12.32 12.28
CA HIS A 18 6.26 11.43 11.24
C HIS A 18 4.76 11.69 11.08
N GLN A 19 4.38 12.26 9.94
CA GLN A 19 3.00 12.54 9.58
C GLN A 19 2.47 11.48 8.62
N ALA A 20 1.15 11.27 8.65
CA ALA A 20 0.46 10.48 7.63
C ALA A 20 0.80 11.01 6.22
N ILE A 21 0.88 10.10 5.25
CA ILE A 21 1.07 10.49 3.86
C ILE A 21 -0.20 11.12 3.26
N GLY A 22 -1.39 10.70 3.72
CA GLY A 22 -2.67 11.14 3.21
C GLY A 22 -3.53 9.95 2.74
N VAL A 23 -3.95 9.97 1.48
CA VAL A 23 -4.78 8.93 0.85
C VAL A 23 -3.90 7.86 0.21
N VAL A 24 -4.02 6.63 0.71
CA VAL A 24 -3.30 5.45 0.20
C VAL A 24 -4.24 4.59 -0.64
N ALA A 25 -3.93 4.39 -1.91
CA ALA A 25 -4.58 3.36 -2.72
C ALA A 25 -3.83 2.04 -2.57
N ALA A 26 -4.46 1.08 -1.89
CA ALA A 26 -3.94 -0.27 -1.70
C ALA A 26 -4.47 -1.19 -2.82
N VAL A 27 -3.63 -1.54 -3.78
CA VAL A 27 -3.99 -2.45 -4.89
C VAL A 27 -3.39 -3.83 -4.63
N VAL A 28 -4.24 -4.85 -4.46
CA VAL A 28 -3.82 -6.18 -3.97
C VAL A 28 -4.16 -7.32 -4.94
N PRO A 29 -3.36 -8.41 -4.97
CA PRO A 29 -3.53 -9.53 -5.88
C PRO A 29 -4.55 -10.54 -5.35
N TRP A 30 -4.71 -11.65 -6.08
CA TRP A 30 -5.72 -12.67 -5.82
C TRP A 30 -5.23 -13.89 -5.03
N ASN A 31 -3.92 -14.08 -4.86
CA ASN A 31 -3.35 -15.30 -4.31
C ASN A 31 -3.50 -15.42 -2.78
N PHE A 32 -3.44 -14.31 -2.05
CA PHE A 32 -3.71 -14.26 -0.61
C PHE A 32 -4.54 -13.01 -0.26
N PRO A 33 -5.82 -12.97 -0.66
CA PRO A 33 -6.59 -11.73 -0.75
C PRO A 33 -6.79 -11.03 0.60
N LEU A 34 -7.10 -11.79 1.66
CA LEU A 34 -7.24 -11.22 3.00
C LEU A 34 -5.89 -10.82 3.59
N TRP A 35 -4.91 -11.72 3.54
CA TRP A 35 -3.60 -11.52 4.17
C TRP A 35 -2.87 -10.31 3.59
N ILE A 36 -2.78 -10.22 2.25
CA ILE A 36 -2.11 -9.10 1.59
C ILE A 36 -2.93 -7.81 1.74
N GLY A 37 -4.26 -7.90 1.76
CA GLY A 37 -5.12 -6.78 2.13
C GLY A 37 -4.72 -6.22 3.50
N CYS A 38 -4.79 -7.03 4.55
CA CYS A 38 -4.46 -6.63 5.92
C CYS A 38 -3.02 -6.11 6.06
N TRP A 39 -2.05 -6.69 5.34
CA TRP A 39 -0.66 -6.21 5.36
C TRP A 39 -0.52 -4.77 4.85
N LYS A 40 -1.39 -4.32 3.94
CA LYS A 40 -1.43 -2.91 3.53
C LYS A 40 -2.24 -2.04 4.50
N LEU A 41 -3.39 -2.53 4.97
CA LEU A 41 -4.30 -1.76 5.83
C LEU A 41 -3.69 -1.44 7.19
N GLY A 42 -3.12 -2.44 7.86
CA GLY A 42 -2.60 -2.32 9.22
C GLY A 42 -1.63 -1.13 9.39
N PRO A 43 -0.48 -1.11 8.69
CA PRO A 43 0.48 -0.01 8.81
C PRO A 43 -0.07 1.32 8.28
N ALA A 44 -0.89 1.32 7.21
CA ALA A 44 -1.43 2.55 6.66
C ALA A 44 -2.40 3.24 7.64
N LEU A 45 -3.35 2.50 8.20
CA LEU A 45 -4.33 3.00 9.16
C LEU A 45 -3.65 3.39 10.48
N ALA A 46 -2.70 2.57 10.97
CA ALA A 46 -1.96 2.88 12.20
C ALA A 46 -1.13 4.18 12.08
N ALA A 47 -0.60 4.48 10.90
CA ALA A 47 0.10 5.74 10.63
C ALA A 47 -0.85 6.94 10.42
N GLY A 48 -2.16 6.76 10.52
CA GLY A 48 -3.16 7.82 10.40
C GLY A 48 -3.60 8.14 8.97
N ASN A 49 -3.39 7.24 8.01
CA ASN A 49 -3.82 7.44 6.62
C ASN A 49 -5.26 7.02 6.40
N SER A 50 -5.88 7.60 5.36
CA SER A 50 -7.10 7.03 4.76
C SER A 50 -6.71 6.05 3.66
N VAL A 51 -7.47 4.97 3.49
CA VAL A 51 -7.13 3.88 2.59
C VAL A 51 -8.29 3.53 1.66
N ILE A 52 -7.97 3.45 0.37
CA ILE A 52 -8.83 2.88 -0.67
C ILE A 52 -8.24 1.52 -1.05
N LEU A 53 -8.91 0.43 -0.66
CA LEU A 53 -8.53 -0.92 -1.02
C LEU A 53 -9.19 -1.33 -2.33
N LYS A 54 -8.36 -1.66 -3.32
CA LYS A 54 -8.78 -2.25 -4.59
C LYS A 54 -8.30 -3.69 -4.69
N PRO A 55 -9.14 -4.68 -4.33
CA PRO A 55 -8.78 -6.09 -4.48
C PRO A 55 -8.78 -6.52 -5.94
N SER A 56 -8.13 -7.63 -6.26
CA SER A 56 -8.29 -8.26 -7.56
C SER A 56 -9.75 -8.65 -7.79
N GLU A 57 -10.21 -8.42 -9.00
CA GLU A 57 -11.49 -8.85 -9.55
C GLU A 57 -11.75 -10.36 -9.38
N LYS A 58 -10.68 -11.17 -9.28
CA LYS A 58 -10.77 -12.63 -9.10
C LYS A 58 -11.14 -13.04 -7.68
N SER A 59 -10.97 -12.16 -6.69
CA SER A 59 -11.03 -12.52 -5.27
C SER A 59 -11.45 -11.34 -4.39
N SER A 60 -12.52 -10.64 -4.78
CA SER A 60 -12.94 -9.39 -4.15
C SER A 60 -13.85 -9.57 -2.93
N LEU A 61 -14.57 -10.68 -2.82
CA LEU A 61 -15.63 -10.87 -1.82
C LEU A 61 -15.12 -10.73 -0.37
N THR A 62 -13.94 -11.26 -0.08
CA THR A 62 -13.35 -11.16 1.26
C THR A 62 -13.01 -9.72 1.64
N ALA A 63 -12.57 -8.91 0.70
CA ALA A 63 -12.29 -7.49 0.94
C ALA A 63 -13.59 -6.69 1.15
N ILE A 64 -14.66 -7.00 0.41
CA ILE A 64 -15.98 -6.38 0.62
C ILE A 64 -16.48 -6.70 2.03
N PHE A 65 -16.37 -7.97 2.46
CA PHE A 65 -16.75 -8.37 3.81
C PHE A 65 -15.91 -7.66 4.88
N LEU A 66 -14.60 -7.49 4.64
CA LEU A 66 -13.74 -6.71 5.52
C LEU A 66 -14.17 -5.24 5.63
N GLY A 67 -14.65 -4.64 4.53
CA GLY A 67 -15.26 -3.31 4.53
C GLY A 67 -16.48 -3.21 5.47
N LYS A 68 -17.33 -4.23 5.47
CA LYS A 68 -18.45 -4.32 6.42
C LYS A 68 -17.96 -4.41 7.87
N LEU A 69 -16.98 -5.28 8.15
CA LEU A 69 -16.42 -5.44 9.49
C LEU A 69 -15.75 -4.17 10.00
N ALA A 70 -15.06 -3.42 9.12
CA ALA A 70 -14.45 -2.15 9.46
C ALA A 70 -15.48 -1.10 9.92
N ASN A 71 -16.64 -1.05 9.25
CA ASN A 71 -17.75 -0.20 9.67
C ASN A 71 -18.32 -0.63 11.03
N GLU A 72 -18.49 -1.94 11.25
CA GLU A 72 -18.93 -2.48 12.55
C GLU A 72 -17.93 -2.20 13.68
N ALA A 73 -16.63 -2.19 13.37
CA ALA A 73 -15.55 -1.85 14.30
C ALA A 73 -15.46 -0.34 14.61
N GLY A 74 -16.26 0.51 13.94
CA GLY A 74 -16.30 1.95 14.19
C GLY A 74 -15.18 2.74 13.51
N ILE A 75 -14.59 2.23 12.43
CA ILE A 75 -13.69 3.04 11.59
C ILE A 75 -14.50 4.23 11.03
N PRO A 76 -14.02 5.48 11.17
CA PRO A 76 -14.76 6.63 10.68
C PRO A 76 -15.07 6.55 9.18
N ALA A 77 -16.25 7.03 8.79
CA ALA A 77 -16.68 7.02 7.41
C ALA A 77 -15.64 7.71 6.50
N GLY A 78 -15.31 7.07 5.37
CA GLY A 78 -14.32 7.57 4.41
C GLY A 78 -12.86 7.23 4.73
N VAL A 79 -12.52 6.83 5.96
CA VAL A 79 -11.15 6.42 6.32
C VAL A 79 -10.77 5.10 5.66
N PHE A 80 -11.70 4.16 5.55
CA PHE A 80 -11.48 2.92 4.81
C PHE A 80 -12.59 2.71 3.78
N GLN A 81 -12.18 2.55 2.52
CA GLN A 81 -13.08 2.30 1.40
C GLN A 81 -12.61 1.07 0.63
N VAL A 82 -13.55 0.26 0.15
CA VAL A 82 -13.26 -0.89 -0.70
C VAL A 82 -13.91 -0.64 -2.05
N ILE A 83 -13.10 -0.60 -3.11
CA ILE A 83 -13.61 -0.44 -4.48
C ILE A 83 -13.21 -1.65 -5.32
N THR A 84 -14.18 -2.28 -5.98
CA THR A 84 -13.91 -3.41 -6.87
C THR A 84 -13.86 -2.96 -8.32
N GLY A 85 -13.20 -3.73 -9.18
CA GLY A 85 -13.16 -3.48 -10.61
C GLY A 85 -11.92 -4.07 -11.27
N PHE A 86 -11.77 -3.88 -12.57
CA PHE A 86 -10.62 -4.38 -13.31
C PHE A 86 -9.35 -3.53 -13.07
N GLY A 87 -8.18 -4.10 -13.38
CA GLY A 87 -6.91 -3.39 -13.28
C GLY A 87 -6.83 -2.18 -14.20
N HIS A 88 -7.23 -2.36 -15.47
CA HIS A 88 -7.17 -1.32 -16.51
C HIS A 88 -8.22 -0.21 -16.37
N GLU A 89 -9.15 -0.35 -15.42
CA GLU A 89 -10.22 0.61 -15.18
C GLU A 89 -10.06 1.21 -13.77
N ALA A 90 -10.51 0.50 -12.74
CA ALA A 90 -10.42 0.98 -11.35
C ALA A 90 -8.96 1.15 -10.87
N GLY A 91 -8.06 0.25 -11.28
CA GLY A 91 -6.64 0.36 -10.94
C GLY A 91 -5.95 1.54 -11.61
N GLU A 92 -6.23 1.74 -12.91
CA GLU A 92 -5.69 2.86 -13.69
C GLU A 92 -6.21 4.21 -13.18
N ALA A 93 -7.51 4.29 -12.88
CA ALA A 93 -8.11 5.48 -12.30
C ALA A 93 -7.41 5.87 -11.00
N LEU A 94 -7.18 4.91 -10.09
CA LEU A 94 -6.44 5.16 -8.84
C LEU A 94 -4.99 5.59 -9.09
N ALA A 95 -4.30 4.95 -10.03
CA ALA A 95 -2.91 5.26 -10.35
C ALA A 95 -2.73 6.71 -10.83
N ARG A 96 -3.70 7.20 -11.62
CA ARG A 96 -3.68 8.55 -12.21
C ARG A 96 -4.45 9.60 -11.40
N HIS A 97 -5.10 9.22 -10.30
CA HIS A 97 -5.89 10.17 -9.51
C HIS A 97 -4.97 11.18 -8.79
N GLU A 98 -5.22 12.48 -9.00
CA GLU A 98 -4.43 13.57 -8.40
C GLU A 98 -4.57 13.65 -6.87
N GLY A 99 -5.72 13.24 -6.33
CA GLY A 99 -5.98 13.18 -4.88
C GLY A 99 -5.51 11.90 -4.18
N VAL A 100 -4.70 11.06 -4.83
CA VAL A 100 -4.08 9.88 -4.18
C VAL A 100 -2.60 10.19 -3.93
N ASP A 101 -2.18 10.10 -2.67
CA ASP A 101 -0.83 10.48 -2.24
C ASP A 101 0.17 9.31 -2.30
N CYS A 102 -0.35 8.08 -2.28
CA CYS A 102 0.46 6.86 -2.32
C CYS A 102 -0.25 5.68 -2.98
N ILE A 103 0.46 4.93 -3.82
CA ILE A 103 0.05 3.62 -4.32
C ILE A 103 0.85 2.54 -3.59
N ALA A 104 0.16 1.73 -2.77
CA ALA A 104 0.70 0.52 -2.19
C ALA A 104 0.25 -0.67 -3.05
N PHE A 105 1.14 -1.19 -3.89
CA PHE A 105 0.82 -2.22 -4.87
C PHE A 105 1.45 -3.58 -4.51
N THR A 106 0.73 -4.66 -4.78
CA THR A 106 1.31 -6.00 -4.84
C THR A 106 0.80 -6.71 -6.09
N GLY A 107 1.70 -7.25 -6.92
CA GLY A 107 1.33 -7.95 -8.14
C GLY A 107 2.48 -8.12 -9.13
N SER A 108 2.19 -8.12 -10.42
CA SER A 108 3.21 -8.36 -11.45
C SER A 108 4.19 -7.19 -11.59
N THR A 109 5.46 -7.48 -11.87
CA THR A 109 6.50 -6.48 -12.15
C THR A 109 6.13 -5.52 -13.28
N ARG A 110 5.44 -6.02 -14.32
CA ARG A 110 4.96 -5.20 -15.43
C ARG A 110 3.99 -4.09 -14.97
N VAL A 111 3.04 -4.44 -14.12
CA VAL A 111 2.07 -3.47 -13.57
C VAL A 111 2.76 -2.54 -12.58
N ALA A 112 3.70 -3.02 -11.76
CA ALA A 112 4.49 -2.15 -10.89
C ALA A 112 5.23 -1.05 -11.67
N GLY A 113 5.90 -1.41 -12.77
CA GLY A 113 6.55 -0.43 -13.65
C GLY A 113 5.56 0.57 -14.26
N HIS A 114 4.39 0.09 -14.70
CA HIS A 114 3.33 0.98 -15.19
C HIS A 114 2.85 1.99 -14.14
N LEU A 115 2.69 1.57 -12.89
CA LEU A 115 2.28 2.47 -11.80
C LEU A 115 3.34 3.55 -11.51
N MET A 116 4.63 3.22 -11.65
CA MET A 116 5.70 4.22 -11.52
C MET A 116 5.64 5.26 -12.64
N ILE A 117 5.36 4.84 -13.88
CA ILE A 117 5.15 5.76 -15.02
C ILE A 117 3.94 6.66 -14.75
N ALA A 118 2.80 6.07 -14.39
CA ALA A 118 1.57 6.82 -14.10
C ALA A 118 1.75 7.83 -12.95
N SER A 119 2.52 7.48 -11.92
CA SER A 119 2.92 8.42 -10.87
C SER A 119 3.75 9.59 -11.43
N GLY A 120 4.76 9.28 -12.25
CA GLY A 120 5.63 10.25 -12.93
C GLY A 120 4.87 11.25 -13.81
N GLU A 121 3.82 10.78 -14.47
CA GLU A 121 2.97 11.58 -15.37
C GLU A 121 1.89 12.41 -14.66
N THR A 122 1.72 12.24 -13.34
CA THR A 122 0.66 12.91 -12.57
C THR A 122 1.27 13.74 -11.43
N ASN A 123 1.03 13.37 -10.18
CA ASN A 123 1.40 14.15 -8.99
C ASN A 123 2.68 13.67 -8.30
N LEU A 124 3.47 12.79 -8.93
CA LEU A 124 4.66 12.17 -8.32
C LEU A 124 4.36 11.46 -6.99
N LYS A 125 3.13 10.92 -6.83
CA LYS A 125 2.73 10.13 -5.67
C LYS A 125 3.69 8.98 -5.39
N ARG A 126 3.88 8.63 -4.13
CA ARG A 126 4.78 7.52 -3.76
C ARG A 126 4.24 6.20 -4.31
N VAL A 127 5.11 5.35 -4.83
CA VAL A 127 4.75 4.00 -5.31
C VAL A 127 5.57 2.98 -4.55
N TRP A 128 4.89 2.17 -3.75
CA TRP A 128 5.49 1.06 -3.01
C TRP A 128 5.02 -0.25 -3.62
N ALA A 129 5.92 -0.89 -4.38
CA ALA A 129 5.60 -2.06 -5.17
C ALA A 129 6.26 -3.33 -4.61
N GLU A 130 5.42 -4.28 -4.22
CA GLU A 130 5.81 -5.67 -3.98
C GLU A 130 5.57 -6.47 -5.27
N ALA A 131 6.64 -6.76 -6.00
CA ALA A 131 6.58 -7.37 -7.32
C ALA A 131 6.89 -8.88 -7.31
N GLY A 132 6.79 -9.51 -8.47
CA GLY A 132 7.16 -10.92 -8.62
C GLY A 132 8.66 -11.14 -8.37
N GLY A 133 8.98 -12.32 -7.84
CA GLY A 133 10.35 -12.76 -7.62
C GLY A 133 10.60 -14.15 -8.20
N LYS A 134 11.87 -14.47 -8.41
CA LYS A 134 12.32 -15.83 -8.72
C LYS A 134 13.30 -16.26 -7.64
N ASN A 135 12.76 -16.54 -6.46
CA ASN A 135 13.56 -16.83 -5.27
C ASN A 135 14.23 -18.20 -5.41
N ALA A 136 15.54 -18.24 -5.19
CA ALA A 136 16.29 -19.48 -5.11
C ALA A 136 16.25 -20.00 -3.68
N ASN A 137 16.09 -21.32 -3.53
CA ASN A 137 16.35 -22.01 -2.27
C ASN A 137 17.57 -22.91 -2.49
N ILE A 138 18.63 -22.70 -1.71
CA ILE A 138 19.93 -23.36 -1.89
C ILE A 138 20.16 -24.29 -0.71
N VAL A 139 20.28 -25.58 -0.98
CA VAL A 139 20.54 -26.62 0.03
C VAL A 139 21.98 -27.09 -0.11
N PHE A 140 22.73 -27.07 0.99
CA PHE A 140 24.15 -27.44 1.05
C PHE A 140 24.31 -28.92 1.44
N GLU A 141 25.48 -29.48 1.19
CA GLU A 141 25.79 -30.90 1.44
C GLU A 141 25.67 -31.29 2.92
N ASP A 142 25.88 -30.35 3.83
CA ASP A 142 25.81 -30.55 5.28
C ASP A 142 24.39 -30.46 5.85
N TYR A 143 23.36 -30.34 5.01
CA TYR A 143 21.97 -30.40 5.45
C TYR A 143 21.63 -31.82 5.91
N ALA A 144 21.37 -31.97 7.22
CA ALA A 144 20.88 -33.22 7.79
C ALA A 144 19.40 -33.44 7.43
N ASP A 145 19.07 -34.67 7.01
CA ASP A 145 17.70 -35.13 6.70
C ASP A 145 16.71 -34.97 7.88
#